data_AF-A0A392NRN8-F1
#
_entry.id   AF-A0A392NRN8-F1
#
_cell.length_a   1.000
_cell.length_b   1.000
_cell.length_c   1.000
_cell.angle_alpha   90.00
_cell.angle_beta   90.00
_cell.angle_gamma   90.00
#
_symmetry.space_group_name_H-M   'P 1'
#
loop_
_entity.id
_entity.type
_entity.pdbx_description
1 polymer ?
#
loop_
_entity_poly.entity_id
_entity_poly.type
_entity_poly.pdbx_seq_one_letter_code
_entity_poly.pdbx_strand_id
1 'polypeptide(L)'
;MAGGTFVNSGNTKQFDGKVTAFVLVTSFVAAMGGLLFGYDLGITGGVTSMDPFLIKFFPSVYKQMKGETLRESQYCKYDNELLTLFTSSLYLAALVASFFASTTTRVMGRKTSMFVGGLFFLVGALLNGFAQNIGMLIVGRLLLGFGVGYCNQSVPVYLSEIAPAKIRGALNIGFQMMITIGILVANLINYATSKLENGWRISLGLGAVPAIMLCLGSLFLSDTPNSMIERG
;
A
#
# COMPACT_ATOMS: atom_id res chain seq x y z
N MET A 1 -6.73 17.55 -36.99
CA MET A 1 -8.16 17.51 -37.30
C MET A 1 -8.62 16.06 -37.27
N ALA A 2 -9.34 15.66 -36.24
CA ALA A 2 -10.02 14.36 -36.16
C ALA A 2 -11.41 14.63 -35.55
N GLY A 3 -12.45 14.31 -36.31
CA GLY A 3 -13.79 14.86 -36.17
C GLY A 3 -14.54 14.40 -34.93
N GLY A 4 -15.06 15.38 -34.17
CA GLY A 4 -16.13 15.16 -33.21
C GLY A 4 -17.46 15.07 -33.94
N THR A 5 -18.01 13.86 -34.05
CA THR A 5 -19.41 13.64 -34.41
C THR A 5 -20.23 13.60 -33.12
N PHE A 6 -21.01 14.64 -32.90
CA PHE A 6 -22.01 14.67 -31.84
C PHE A 6 -23.15 13.72 -32.22
N VAL A 7 -23.12 12.50 -31.71
CA VAL A 7 -24.27 11.59 -31.77
C VAL A 7 -25.32 12.13 -30.79
N ASN A 8 -26.39 12.67 -31.35
CA ASN A 8 -27.61 13.06 -30.62
C ASN A 8 -28.27 11.78 -30.07
N SER A 9 -27.92 11.37 -28.84
CA SER A 9 -28.61 10.29 -28.13
C SER A 9 -29.83 10.86 -27.42
N GLY A 10 -30.99 10.69 -28.05
CA GLY A 10 -32.28 10.78 -27.38
C GLY A 10 -32.36 9.76 -26.23
N ASN A 11 -32.83 10.22 -25.08
CA ASN A 11 -33.52 9.44 -24.05
C ASN A 11 -32.84 8.16 -23.52
N THR A 12 -31.52 8.17 -23.31
CA THR A 12 -30.93 7.27 -22.31
C THR A 12 -31.33 7.79 -20.93
N LYS A 13 -32.32 7.13 -20.31
CA LYS A 13 -32.60 7.26 -18.87
C LYS A 13 -31.26 7.12 -18.15
N GLN A 14 -30.69 8.24 -17.73
CA GLN A 14 -29.45 8.30 -16.98
C GLN A 14 -29.78 7.56 -15.68
N PHE A 15 -29.34 6.30 -15.56
CA PHE A 15 -29.50 5.53 -14.33
C PHE A 15 -28.75 6.30 -13.25
N ASP A 16 -29.49 7.12 -12.51
CA ASP A 16 -28.97 7.94 -11.44
C ASP A 16 -28.65 7.01 -10.28
N GLY A 17 -27.44 6.46 -10.29
CA GLY A 17 -26.92 5.63 -9.22
C GLY A 17 -26.96 6.45 -7.92
N LYS A 18 -27.95 6.20 -7.07
CA LYS A 18 -28.09 6.87 -5.79
C LYS A 18 -26.86 6.58 -4.94
N VAL A 19 -26.22 7.63 -4.44
CA VAL A 19 -25.13 7.53 -3.47
C VAL A 19 -25.72 6.93 -2.20
N THR A 20 -25.57 5.62 -2.03
CA THR A 20 -26.08 4.92 -0.85
C THR A 20 -25.00 4.97 0.23
N ALA A 21 -25.39 5.12 1.50
CA ALA A 21 -24.44 5.08 2.62
C ALA A 21 -23.57 3.82 2.60
N PHE A 22 -24.12 2.69 2.14
CA PHE A 22 -23.39 1.45 1.89
C PHE A 22 -22.22 1.60 0.91
N VAL A 23 -22.39 2.34 -0.20
CA VAL A 23 -21.34 2.60 -1.20
C VAL A 23 -20.23 3.47 -0.61
N LEU A 24 -20.59 4.47 0.19
CA LEU A 24 -19.62 5.32 0.88
C LEU A 24 -18.82 4.53 1.92
N VAL A 25 -19.47 3.72 2.75
CA VAL A 25 -18.80 2.91 3.77
C VAL A 25 -17.89 1.86 3.13
N THR A 26 -18.36 1.14 2.12
CA THR A 26 -17.54 0.14 1.41
C THR A 26 -16.37 0.77 0.68
N SER A 27 -16.56 1.96 0.09
CA SER A 27 -15.48 2.72 -0.57
C SER A 27 -14.47 3.24 0.45
N PHE A 28 -14.92 3.66 1.64
CA PHE A 28 -14.05 4.10 2.72
C PHE A 28 -13.19 2.95 3.24
N VAL A 29 -13.81 1.79 3.49
CA VAL A 29 -13.09 0.57 3.92
C VAL A 29 -12.12 0.09 2.84
N ALA A 30 -12.52 0.12 1.57
CA ALA A 30 -11.61 -0.18 0.45
C ALA A 30 -10.45 0.83 0.38
N ALA A 31 -10.72 2.12 0.59
CA ALA A 31 -9.71 3.18 0.59
C ALA A 31 -8.68 3.03 1.73
N MET A 32 -9.03 2.34 2.82
CA MET A 32 -8.06 2.01 3.88
C MET A 32 -6.92 1.13 3.36
N GLY A 33 -7.12 0.40 2.26
CA GLY A 33 -6.05 -0.29 1.53
C GLY A 33 -4.91 0.65 1.12
N GLY A 34 -5.25 1.90 0.77
CA GLY A 34 -4.30 2.95 0.43
C GLY A 34 -3.50 3.43 1.63
N LEU A 35 -4.09 3.38 2.83
CA LEU A 35 -3.40 3.75 4.06
C LEU A 35 -2.23 2.80 4.35
N LEU A 36 -2.35 1.50 4.06
CA LEU A 36 -1.23 0.54 4.20
C LEU A 36 -0.07 0.90 3.29
N PHE A 37 -0.36 1.23 2.03
CA PHE A 37 0.67 1.62 1.06
C PHE A 37 1.35 2.92 1.48
N GLY A 38 0.57 3.93 1.83
CA GLY A 38 1.11 5.19 2.34
C GLY A 38 1.94 5.01 3.61
N TYR A 39 1.49 4.13 4.50
CA TYR A 39 2.20 3.79 5.73
C TYR A 39 3.57 3.17 5.44
N ASP A 40 3.64 2.18 4.56
CA ASP A 40 4.92 1.54 4.21
C ASP A 40 5.89 2.52 3.53
N LEU A 41 5.40 3.39 2.64
CA LEU A 41 6.21 4.45 2.03
C LEU A 41 6.83 5.38 3.08
N GLY A 42 6.02 5.86 4.03
CA GLY A 42 6.50 6.79 5.06
C GLY A 42 7.37 6.12 6.12
N ILE A 43 7.06 4.88 6.53
CA ILE A 43 7.79 4.19 7.60
C ILE A 43 9.21 3.87 7.14
N THR A 44 9.36 3.48 5.86
CA THR A 44 10.62 3.05 5.26
C THR A 44 11.68 4.14 5.35
N GLY A 45 11.36 5.37 4.96
CA GLY A 45 12.32 6.48 4.99
C GLY A 45 12.80 6.85 6.39
N GLY A 46 11.93 6.77 7.41
CA GLY A 46 12.31 7.05 8.78
C GLY A 46 13.10 5.91 9.43
N VAL A 47 12.70 4.65 9.21
CA VAL A 47 13.42 3.48 9.74
C VAL A 47 14.82 3.36 9.15
N THR A 48 15.01 3.66 7.85
CA THR A 48 16.34 3.70 7.23
C THR A 48 17.23 4.80 7.78
N SER A 49 16.67 5.78 8.48
CA SER A 49 17.41 6.89 9.11
C SER A 49 17.69 6.68 10.60
N MET A 50 17.19 5.60 11.21
CA MET A 50 17.38 5.32 12.65
C MET A 50 18.71 4.60 12.91
N ASP A 51 19.55 5.20 13.75
CA ASP A 51 20.84 4.63 14.17
C ASP A 51 20.77 3.17 14.68
N PRO A 52 19.85 2.78 15.60
CA PRO A 52 19.79 1.40 16.09
C PRO A 52 19.40 0.38 15.02
N PHE A 53 18.68 0.80 13.97
CA PHE A 53 18.35 -0.05 12.82
C PHE A 53 19.57 -0.26 11.92
N LEU A 54 20.27 0.83 11.60
CA LEU A 54 21.50 0.83 10.81
C LEU A 54 22.61 0.03 11.48
N ILE A 55 22.83 0.19 12.79
CA ILE A 55 23.87 -0.55 13.52
C ILE A 55 23.62 -2.07 13.48
N LYS A 56 22.36 -2.50 13.56
CA LYS A 56 22.00 -3.92 13.66
C LYS A 56 21.94 -4.63 12.32
N PHE A 57 21.41 -3.98 11.28
CA PHE A 57 21.17 -4.62 9.98
C PHE A 57 22.14 -4.16 8.89
N PHE A 58 22.72 -2.96 9.01
CA PHE A 58 23.60 -2.38 8.00
C PHE A 58 24.84 -1.69 8.63
N PRO A 59 25.68 -2.42 9.39
CA PRO A 59 26.82 -1.85 10.11
C PRO A 59 27.85 -1.19 9.18
N SER A 60 27.94 -1.64 7.92
CA SER A 60 28.76 -1.05 6.85
C SER A 60 28.30 0.37 6.51
N VAL A 61 26.98 0.57 6.41
CA VAL A 61 26.33 1.87 6.13
C VAL A 61 26.47 2.80 7.33
N TYR A 62 26.35 2.27 8.55
CA TYR A 62 26.57 3.04 9.78
C TYR A 62 28.02 3.55 9.91
N LYS A 63 29.01 2.73 9.54
CA LYS A 63 30.42 3.14 9.57
C LYS A 63 30.74 4.25 8.57
N GLN A 64 30.20 4.20 7.34
CA GLN A 64 30.31 5.31 6.38
C GLN A 64 29.62 6.58 6.90
N MET A 65 28.43 6.43 7.48
CA MET A 65 27.63 7.53 8.03
C MET A 65 28.30 8.30 9.17
N LYS A 66 29.18 7.65 9.95
CA LYS A 66 29.89 8.26 11.09
C LYS A 66 31.35 8.62 10.77
N GLY A 67 31.89 8.07 9.68
CA GLY A 67 33.26 8.31 9.22
C GLY A 67 33.44 9.62 8.43
N GLU A 68 32.40 10.10 7.74
CA GLU A 68 32.47 11.35 6.99
C GLU A 68 31.98 12.55 7.81
N THR A 69 32.97 13.32 8.24
CA THR A 69 32.83 14.62 8.88
C THR A 69 32.26 15.63 7.87
N LEU A 70 31.12 16.23 8.22
CA LEU A 70 30.59 17.53 7.75
C LEU A 70 29.98 17.63 6.33
N ARG A 71 28.65 17.83 6.31
CA ARG A 71 27.86 18.71 5.41
C ARG A 71 27.44 18.24 4.01
N GLU A 72 27.14 16.97 3.79
CA GLU A 72 26.37 16.59 2.57
C GLU A 72 25.02 15.94 2.86
N SER A 73 24.03 16.35 2.05
CA SER A 73 22.60 16.06 2.17
C SER A 73 22.31 14.59 2.43
N GLN A 74 21.30 14.35 3.28
CA GLN A 74 20.76 13.05 3.70
C GLN A 74 20.35 12.11 2.53
N TYR A 75 20.33 12.62 1.29
CA TYR A 75 19.98 11.91 0.05
C TYR A 75 21.18 11.27 -0.69
N CYS A 76 22.43 11.70 -0.47
CA CYS A 76 23.63 11.08 -1.10
C CYS A 76 24.04 9.74 -0.46
N LYS A 77 23.23 9.23 0.48
CA LYS A 77 23.52 8.09 1.36
C LYS A 77 23.15 6.71 0.79
N TYR A 78 22.60 6.69 -0.43
CA TYR A 78 22.06 5.51 -1.12
C TYR A 78 23.06 4.86 -2.10
N ASP A 79 24.36 5.07 -1.92
CA ASP A 79 25.38 4.53 -2.82
C ASP A 79 25.82 3.09 -2.48
N ASN A 80 25.18 2.46 -1.49
CA ASN A 80 25.36 1.03 -1.23
C ASN A 80 24.34 0.22 -2.03
N GLU A 81 24.83 -0.57 -2.99
CA GLU A 81 24.04 -1.48 -3.83
C GLU A 81 23.05 -2.31 -3.01
N LEU A 82 23.44 -2.78 -1.82
CA LEU A 82 22.60 -3.57 -0.91
C LEU A 82 21.39 -2.81 -0.36
N LEU A 83 21.52 -1.52 -0.04
CA LEU A 83 20.44 -0.71 0.52
C LEU A 83 19.43 -0.34 -0.58
N THR A 84 19.94 -0.05 -1.77
CA THR A 84 19.12 0.22 -2.97
C THR A 84 18.42 -1.04 -3.44
N LEU A 85 19.09 -2.19 -3.46
CA LEU A 85 18.46 -3.48 -3.78
C LEU A 85 17.40 -3.84 -2.75
N PHE A 86 17.63 -3.53 -1.47
CA PHE A 86 16.63 -3.69 -0.41
C PHE A 86 15.38 -2.81 -0.65
N THR A 87 15.53 -1.52 -0.91
CA THR A 87 14.37 -0.64 -1.18
C THR A 87 13.67 -0.96 -2.51
N SER A 88 14.43 -1.31 -3.56
CA SER A 88 13.90 -1.70 -4.86
C SER A 88 13.19 -3.06 -4.83
N SER A 89 13.57 -3.98 -3.94
CA SER A 89 12.98 -5.32 -3.86
C SER A 89 11.46 -5.29 -3.62
N LEU A 90 10.97 -4.32 -2.85
CA LEU A 90 9.55 -4.12 -2.59
C LEU A 90 8.78 -3.77 -3.87
N TYR A 91 9.31 -2.83 -4.66
CA TYR A 91 8.69 -2.41 -5.91
C TYR A 91 8.75 -3.50 -6.98
N LEU A 92 9.84 -4.25 -7.02
CA LEU A 92 9.98 -5.39 -7.92
C LEU A 92 8.98 -6.50 -7.57
N ALA A 93 8.82 -6.80 -6.28
CA ALA A 93 7.79 -7.73 -5.79
C ALA A 93 6.38 -7.21 -6.11
N ALA A 94 6.11 -5.92 -5.89
CA ALA A 94 4.81 -5.32 -6.22
C ALA A 94 4.49 -5.36 -7.72
N LEU A 95 5.48 -5.17 -8.58
CA LEU A 95 5.34 -5.30 -10.03
C LEU A 95 4.92 -6.73 -10.41
N VAL A 96 5.67 -7.73 -9.93
CA VAL A 96 5.36 -9.14 -10.19
C VAL A 96 3.98 -9.50 -9.64
N ALA A 97 3.70 -9.06 -8.42
CA ALA A 97 2.41 -9.27 -7.76
C ALA A 97 1.25 -8.65 -8.53
N SER A 98 1.43 -7.51 -9.20
CA SER A 98 0.37 -6.85 -9.96
C SER A 98 -0.09 -7.67 -11.17
N PHE A 99 0.83 -8.40 -11.82
CA PHE A 99 0.47 -9.33 -12.91
C PHE A 99 -0.35 -10.51 -12.39
N PHE A 100 0.07 -11.10 -11.27
CA PHE A 100 -0.69 -12.18 -10.62
C PHE A 100 -2.03 -11.66 -10.11
N ALA A 101 -2.07 -10.49 -9.50
CA ALA A 101 -3.29 -9.85 -9.00
C ALA A 101 -4.29 -9.61 -10.13
N SER A 102 -3.86 -9.20 -11.33
CA SER A 102 -4.76 -9.06 -12.48
C SER A 102 -5.49 -10.36 -12.82
N THR A 103 -4.74 -11.47 -12.86
CA THR A 103 -5.30 -12.80 -13.14
C THR A 103 -6.21 -13.28 -12.00
N THR A 104 -5.75 -13.16 -10.76
CA THR A 104 -6.49 -13.55 -9.55
C THR A 104 -7.76 -12.73 -9.36
N THR A 105 -7.74 -11.43 -9.65
CA THR A 105 -8.91 -10.56 -9.56
C THR A 105 -9.98 -10.98 -10.57
N ARG A 106 -9.58 -11.41 -11.78
CA ARG A 106 -10.53 -11.90 -12.80
C ARG A 106 -11.14 -13.24 -12.41
N VAL A 107 -10.32 -14.20 -11.95
CA VAL A 107 -10.76 -15.59 -11.67
C VAL A 107 -11.36 -15.78 -10.28
N MET A 108 -10.80 -15.15 -9.25
CA MET A 108 -11.08 -15.45 -7.83
C MET A 108 -11.75 -14.33 -7.01
N GLY A 109 -11.66 -13.07 -7.45
CA GLY A 109 -12.63 -12.01 -7.13
C GLY A 109 -11.93 -10.79 -6.62
N ARG A 110 -12.59 -9.63 -6.69
CA ARG A 110 -11.97 -8.38 -6.22
C ARG A 110 -11.84 -8.40 -4.70
N LYS A 111 -12.86 -8.88 -4.01
CA LYS A 111 -12.82 -9.10 -2.55
C LYS A 111 -11.68 -10.04 -2.15
N THR A 112 -11.57 -11.17 -2.84
CA THR A 112 -10.54 -12.19 -2.54
C THR A 112 -9.13 -11.65 -2.77
N SER A 113 -8.90 -10.90 -3.84
CA SER A 113 -7.60 -10.24 -4.09
C SER A 113 -7.24 -9.24 -2.99
N MET A 114 -8.19 -8.45 -2.49
CA MET A 114 -7.95 -7.51 -1.39
C MET A 114 -7.64 -8.23 -0.07
N PHE A 115 -8.35 -9.31 0.24
CA PHE A 115 -8.10 -10.13 1.43
C PHE A 115 -6.72 -10.80 1.38
N VAL A 116 -6.37 -11.41 0.25
CA VAL A 116 -5.05 -12.03 0.03
C VAL A 116 -3.94 -10.98 0.14
N GLY A 117 -4.12 -9.79 -0.44
CA GLY A 117 -3.19 -8.68 -0.31
C GLY A 117 -2.98 -8.23 1.14
N GLY A 118 -4.07 -8.09 1.90
CA GLY A 118 -4.01 -7.76 3.33
C GLY A 118 -3.30 -8.84 4.15
N LEU A 119 -3.51 -10.12 3.85
CA LEU A 119 -2.88 -11.24 4.56
C LEU A 119 -1.37 -11.29 4.31
N PHE A 120 -0.94 -11.14 3.05
CA PHE A 120 0.49 -11.03 2.72
C PHE A 120 1.14 -9.83 3.41
N PHE A 121 0.45 -8.69 3.45
CA PHE A 121 0.95 -7.50 4.14
C PHE A 121 1.06 -7.72 5.65
N LEU A 122 0.08 -8.37 6.27
CA LEU A 122 0.09 -8.69 7.70
C LEU A 122 1.27 -9.59 8.06
N VAL A 123 1.49 -10.66 7.29
CA VAL A 123 2.62 -11.57 7.50
C VAL A 123 3.95 -10.84 7.28
N GLY A 124 4.05 -10.00 6.24
CA GLY A 124 5.22 -9.17 5.98
C GLY A 124 5.51 -8.17 7.10
N ALA A 125 4.48 -7.52 7.67
CA ALA A 125 4.61 -6.59 8.78
C ALA A 125 5.07 -7.29 10.07
N LEU A 126 4.52 -8.47 10.38
CA LEU A 126 4.95 -9.26 11.54
C LEU A 126 6.40 -9.74 11.38
N LEU A 127 6.79 -10.24 10.21
CA LEU A 127 8.17 -10.65 9.93
C LEU A 127 9.15 -9.49 10.08
N ASN A 128 8.79 -8.29 9.60
CA ASN A 128 9.61 -7.10 9.77
C ASN A 128 9.67 -6.63 11.23
N GLY A 129 8.57 -6.70 11.99
CA GLY A 129 8.53 -6.35 13.41
C GLY A 129 9.37 -7.30 14.28
N PHE A 130 9.40 -8.59 13.96
CA PHE A 130 10.18 -9.60 14.68
C PHE A 130 11.55 -9.91 14.07
N ALA A 131 11.98 -9.14 13.06
CA ALA A 131 13.21 -9.43 12.34
C ALA A 131 14.44 -9.49 13.28
N GLN A 132 15.18 -10.59 13.18
CA GLN A 132 16.47 -10.83 13.85
C GLN A 132 17.64 -10.81 12.86
N ASN A 133 17.38 -11.17 11.59
CA ASN A 133 18.37 -11.29 10.52
C ASN A 133 17.97 -10.45 9.30
N ILE A 134 18.97 -10.02 8.50
CA ILE A 134 18.77 -9.24 7.27
C ILE A 134 17.88 -9.99 6.26
N GLY A 135 18.09 -11.31 6.10
CA GLY A 135 17.28 -12.13 5.19
C GLY A 135 15.79 -12.15 5.54
N MET A 136 15.45 -12.14 6.83
CA MET A 136 14.06 -12.09 7.30
C MET A 136 13.40 -10.75 6.97
N LEU A 137 14.19 -9.67 6.95
CA LEU A 137 13.77 -8.33 6.59
C LEU A 137 13.55 -8.19 5.07
N ILE A 138 14.42 -8.81 4.25
CA ILE A 138 14.24 -8.89 2.79
C ILE A 138 12.97 -9.70 2.47
N VAL A 139 12.80 -10.87 3.09
CA VAL A 139 11.59 -11.68 2.88
C VAL A 139 10.33 -10.93 3.33
N GLY A 140 10.39 -10.24 4.47
CA GLY A 140 9.30 -9.37 4.93
C GLY A 140 8.97 -8.28 3.91
N ARG A 141 9.96 -7.65 3.30
CA ARG A 141 9.77 -6.63 2.24
C ARG A 141 9.18 -7.18 0.96
N LEU A 142 9.61 -8.36 0.53
CA LEU A 142 9.02 -9.03 -0.63
C LEU A 142 7.53 -9.29 -0.37
N LEU A 143 7.18 -9.82 0.82
CA LEU A 143 5.78 -10.08 1.20
C LEU A 143 4.94 -8.81 1.32
N LEU A 144 5.48 -7.74 1.89
CA LEU A 144 4.84 -6.42 1.89
C LEU A 144 4.61 -5.91 0.46
N GLY A 145 5.59 -6.05 -0.42
CA GLY A 145 5.48 -5.71 -1.85
C GLY A 145 4.38 -6.50 -2.56
N PHE A 146 4.29 -7.81 -2.30
CA PHE A 146 3.17 -8.63 -2.79
C PHE A 146 1.82 -8.10 -2.30
N GLY A 147 1.69 -7.82 -1.00
CA GLY A 147 0.46 -7.27 -0.43
C GLY A 147 0.05 -5.94 -1.06
N VAL A 148 1.01 -5.02 -1.21
CA VAL A 148 0.80 -3.71 -1.84
C VAL A 148 0.40 -3.86 -3.30
N GLY A 149 1.04 -4.72 -4.08
CA GLY A 149 0.70 -4.94 -5.49
C GLY A 149 -0.73 -5.44 -5.68
N TYR A 150 -1.16 -6.40 -4.85
CA TYR A 150 -2.55 -6.89 -4.86
C TYR A 150 -3.55 -5.80 -4.49
N CYS A 151 -3.30 -5.05 -3.43
CA CYS A 151 -4.19 -3.97 -2.99
C CYS A 151 -4.26 -2.84 -4.03
N ASN A 152 -3.12 -2.39 -4.56
CA ASN A 152 -3.08 -1.26 -5.49
C ASN A 152 -3.69 -1.58 -6.86
N GLN A 153 -3.69 -2.86 -7.27
CA GLN A 153 -4.38 -3.31 -8.47
C GLN A 153 -5.89 -3.45 -8.25
N SER A 154 -6.30 -4.06 -7.12
CA SER A 154 -7.70 -4.42 -6.88
C SER A 154 -8.54 -3.26 -6.35
N VAL A 155 -8.00 -2.37 -5.51
CA VAL A 155 -8.74 -1.30 -4.84
C VAL A 155 -9.30 -0.26 -5.84
N PRO A 156 -8.51 0.35 -6.74
CA PRO A 156 -9.04 1.35 -7.69
C PRO A 156 -10.06 0.74 -8.65
N VAL A 157 -9.88 -0.53 -9.00
CA VAL A 157 -10.76 -1.31 -9.86
C VAL A 157 -12.08 -1.61 -9.14
N TYR A 158 -12.04 -1.98 -7.85
CA TYR A 158 -13.21 -2.15 -7.00
C TYR A 158 -14.00 -0.85 -6.81
N LEU A 159 -13.33 0.26 -6.44
CA LEU A 159 -14.00 1.56 -6.29
C LEU A 159 -14.62 2.02 -7.61
N SER A 160 -13.94 1.79 -8.73
CA SER A 160 -14.44 2.14 -10.06
C SER A 160 -15.74 1.44 -10.45
N GLU A 161 -16.01 0.26 -9.91
CA GLU A 161 -17.22 -0.51 -10.24
C GLU A 161 -18.39 -0.29 -9.33
N ILE A 162 -18.13 0.03 -8.06
CA ILE A 162 -19.19 0.33 -7.10
C ILE A 162 -19.59 1.80 -7.17
N ALA A 163 -18.69 2.67 -7.65
CA ALA A 163 -18.96 4.09 -7.75
C ALA A 163 -20.02 4.43 -8.81
N PRO A 164 -21.02 5.29 -8.46
CA PRO A 164 -21.88 5.93 -9.44
C PRO A 164 -21.05 6.75 -10.44
N ALA A 165 -21.47 6.76 -11.70
CA ALA A 165 -20.77 7.46 -12.79
C ALA A 165 -20.45 8.94 -12.46
N LYS A 166 -21.32 9.60 -11.67
CA LYS A 166 -21.16 11.02 -11.28
C LYS A 166 -20.05 11.27 -10.24
N ILE A 167 -19.74 10.31 -9.36
CA ILE A 167 -18.78 10.48 -8.25
C ILE A 167 -17.58 9.52 -8.30
N ARG A 168 -17.44 8.75 -9.39
CA ARG A 168 -16.34 7.79 -9.58
C ARG A 168 -14.95 8.42 -9.43
N GLY A 169 -14.76 9.62 -9.97
CA GLY A 169 -13.51 10.37 -9.80
C GLY A 169 -13.23 10.74 -8.34
N ALA A 170 -14.25 11.22 -7.62
CA ALA A 170 -14.10 11.61 -6.21
C ALA A 170 -13.76 10.42 -5.31
N LEU A 171 -14.40 9.27 -5.53
CA LEU A 171 -14.11 8.05 -4.79
C LEU A 171 -12.68 7.52 -5.05
N ASN A 172 -12.22 7.57 -6.30
CA ASN A 172 -10.84 7.18 -6.62
C ASN A 172 -9.80 8.13 -6.02
N ILE A 173 -10.07 9.44 -6.00
CA ILE A 173 -9.23 10.41 -5.30
C ILE A 173 -9.21 10.14 -3.79
N GLY A 174 -10.29 9.62 -3.21
CA GLY A 174 -10.34 9.18 -1.81
C GLY A 174 -9.29 8.12 -1.46
N PHE A 175 -9.00 7.18 -2.37
CA PHE A 175 -7.90 6.23 -2.20
C PHE A 175 -6.54 6.93 -2.14
N GLN A 176 -6.28 7.87 -3.06
CA GLN A 176 -5.05 8.67 -3.05
C GLN A 176 -4.93 9.52 -1.78
N MET A 177 -6.03 10.09 -1.29
CA MET A 177 -6.06 10.83 -0.03
C MET A 177 -5.72 9.94 1.18
N MET A 178 -6.17 8.68 1.19
CA MET A 178 -5.77 7.73 2.24
C MET A 178 -4.29 7.36 2.17
N ILE A 179 -3.70 7.30 0.97
CA ILE A 179 -2.25 7.12 0.81
C ILE A 179 -1.50 8.29 1.44
N THR A 180 -1.89 9.54 1.15
CA THR A 180 -1.19 10.70 1.71
C THR A 180 -1.37 10.82 3.23
N ILE A 181 -2.56 10.48 3.76
CA ILE A 181 -2.78 10.37 5.21
C ILE A 181 -1.88 9.29 5.81
N GLY A 182 -1.75 8.12 5.17
CA GLY A 182 -0.85 7.06 5.61
C GLY A 182 0.60 7.52 5.70
N ILE A 183 1.08 8.25 4.70
CA ILE A 183 2.44 8.83 4.70
C ILE A 183 2.61 9.83 5.85
N LEU A 184 1.62 10.70 6.09
CA LEU A 184 1.67 11.68 7.18
C LEU A 184 1.73 10.98 8.54
N VAL A 185 0.86 10.00 8.78
CA VAL A 185 0.81 9.24 10.03
C VAL A 185 2.12 8.47 10.26
N ALA A 186 2.69 7.84 9.21
CA ALA A 186 3.95 7.14 9.32
C ALA A 186 5.13 8.08 9.67
N ASN A 187 5.16 9.29 9.13
CA ASN A 187 6.17 10.29 9.49
C ASN A 187 6.03 10.74 10.95
N LEU A 188 4.81 10.94 11.44
CA LEU A 188 4.55 11.27 12.85
C LEU A 188 4.98 10.13 13.78
N ILE A 189 4.67 8.89 13.42
CA ILE A 189 5.10 7.70 14.17
C ILE A 189 6.63 7.62 14.17
N ASN A 190 7.28 7.80 13.02
CA ASN A 190 8.75 7.80 12.96
C ASN A 190 9.37 8.91 13.82
N TYR A 191 8.76 10.09 13.87
CA TYR A 191 9.21 11.18 14.74
C TYR A 191 9.06 10.85 16.24
N ALA A 192 7.95 10.22 16.63
CA ALA A 192 7.75 9.77 18.02
C ALA A 192 8.72 8.63 18.38
N THR A 193 8.97 7.76 17.41
CA THR A 193 9.67 6.49 17.58
C THR A 193 11.19 6.64 17.50
N SER A 194 11.69 7.72 16.89
CA SER A 194 13.12 8.07 16.85
C SER A 194 13.71 8.35 18.24
N LYS A 195 12.86 8.68 19.23
CA LYS A 195 13.25 8.94 20.61
C LYS A 195 13.41 7.65 21.45
N LEU A 196 13.09 6.47 20.89
CA LEU A 196 13.13 5.18 21.57
C LEU A 196 14.21 4.27 20.99
N GLU A 197 15.02 3.61 21.84
CA GLU A 197 16.09 2.69 21.41
C GLU A 197 15.58 1.50 20.58
N ASN A 198 14.39 0.97 20.89
CA ASN A 198 13.74 -0.13 20.16
C ASN A 198 12.66 0.36 19.18
N GLY A 199 12.70 1.64 18.83
CA GLY A 199 11.65 2.27 18.08
C GLY A 199 11.35 1.60 16.73
N TRP A 200 12.38 1.23 15.97
CA TRP A 200 12.21 0.64 14.64
C TRP A 200 11.29 -0.59 14.60
N ARG A 201 11.24 -1.41 15.67
CA ARG A 201 10.31 -2.56 15.77
C ARG A 201 8.88 -2.12 15.94
N ILE A 202 8.65 -1.07 16.72
CA ILE A 202 7.32 -0.50 16.97
C ILE A 202 6.81 0.16 15.68
N SER A 203 7.67 0.92 15.00
CA SER A 203 7.38 1.50 13.68
C SER A 203 6.98 0.43 12.66
N LEU A 204 7.71 -0.68 12.55
CA LEU A 204 7.38 -1.73 11.59
C LEU A 204 6.15 -2.55 12.03
N GLY A 205 6.03 -2.84 13.32
CA GLY A 205 4.93 -3.63 13.89
C GLY A 205 3.58 -2.89 13.86
N LEU A 206 3.57 -1.56 13.99
CA LEU A 206 2.36 -0.75 13.84
C LEU A 206 1.74 -0.86 12.44
N GLY A 207 2.52 -1.25 11.43
CA GLY A 207 2.01 -1.58 10.09
C GLY A 207 1.06 -2.79 10.06
N ALA A 208 1.08 -3.66 11.08
CA ALA A 208 0.13 -4.76 11.19
C ALA A 208 -1.29 -4.28 11.52
N VAL A 209 -1.45 -3.13 12.18
CA VAL A 209 -2.76 -2.57 12.55
C VAL A 209 -3.62 -2.25 11.32
N PRO A 210 -3.16 -1.45 10.34
CA PRO A 210 -3.95 -1.21 9.13
C PRO A 210 -4.13 -2.48 8.31
N ALA A 211 -3.19 -3.43 8.36
CA ALA A 211 -3.34 -4.74 7.71
C ALA A 211 -4.50 -5.57 8.27
N ILE A 212 -4.60 -5.66 9.60
CA ILE A 212 -5.72 -6.33 10.28
C ILE A 212 -7.03 -5.63 9.93
N MET A 213 -7.04 -4.30 9.94
CA MET A 213 -8.24 -3.53 9.61
C MET A 213 -8.69 -3.76 8.17
N LEU A 214 -7.75 -3.87 7.23
CA LEU A 214 -8.05 -4.23 5.84
C LEU A 214 -8.53 -5.66 5.70
N CYS A 215 -7.90 -6.63 6.38
CA CYS A 215 -8.35 -8.03 6.37
C CYS A 215 -9.78 -8.14 6.90
N LEU A 216 -10.07 -7.55 8.06
CA LEU A 216 -11.42 -7.54 8.64
C LEU A 216 -12.40 -6.78 7.74
N GLY A 217 -12.01 -5.61 7.24
CA GLY A 217 -12.81 -4.82 6.31
C GLY A 217 -13.18 -5.61 5.07
N SER A 218 -12.20 -6.27 4.45
CA SER A 218 -12.40 -7.06 3.24
C SER A 218 -13.34 -8.24 3.45
N LEU A 219 -13.48 -8.80 4.66
CA LEU A 219 -14.47 -9.85 4.95
C LEU A 219 -15.91 -9.32 4.92
N PHE A 220 -16.12 -8.08 5.40
CA PHE A 220 -17.42 -7.40 5.39
C PHE A 220 -17.78 -6.78 4.03
N LEU A 221 -16.82 -6.61 3.13
CA LEU A 221 -17.10 -6.13 1.77
C LEU A 221 -17.90 -7.16 0.99
N SER A 222 -18.90 -6.68 0.23
CA SER A 222 -19.61 -7.48 -0.76
C SER A 222 -18.83 -7.45 -2.08
N ASP A 223 -18.81 -8.56 -2.83
CA ASP A 223 -18.18 -8.55 -4.15
C ASP A 223 -18.88 -7.58 -5.11
N THR A 224 -18.14 -7.08 -6.11
CA THR A 224 -18.72 -6.14 -7.06
C THR A 224 -19.75 -6.85 -7.96
N PRO A 225 -20.85 -6.17 -8.33
CA PRO A 225 -21.88 -6.75 -9.22
C PRO A 225 -21.31 -7.25 -10.55
N ASN A 226 -20.35 -6.53 -11.13
CA ASN A 226 -19.69 -6.97 -12.37
C ASN A 226 -18.88 -8.25 -12.15
N SER A 227 -18.18 -8.39 -11.01
CA SER A 227 -17.46 -9.63 -10.71
C SER A 227 -18.39 -10.82 -10.50
N MET A 228 -19.62 -10.59 -10.02
CA MET A 228 -20.63 -11.65 -9.92
C MET A 228 -21.18 -12.01 -11.30
N ILE A 229 -21.53 -11.01 -12.13
CA ILE A 229 -22.04 -11.23 -13.50
C ILE A 229 -20.99 -11.90 -14.39
N GLU A 230 -19.71 -11.57 -14.24
CA GLU A 230 -18.62 -12.20 -15.00
C GLU A 230 -18.39 -13.67 -14.59
N ARG A 231 -18.94 -14.10 -13.44
CA ARG A 231 -18.80 -15.47 -12.89
C ARG A 231 -20.05 -16.33 -13.00
N GLY A 232 -21.19 -15.74 -13.34
CA GLY A 232 -22.48 -16.41 -13.40
C GLY A 232 -23.50 -15.71 -12.52
#